data_AF-A0A453ILR2-F1
#
_entry.id   AF-A0A453ILR2-F1
#
_cell.length_a   1.000
_cell.length_b   1.000
_cell.length_c   1.000
_cell.angle_alpha   90.00
_cell.angle_beta   90.00
_cell.angle_gamma   90.00
#
_symmetry.space_group_name_H-M   'P 1'
#
loop_
_entity.id
_entity.type
_entity.pdbx_description
1 polymer ?
#
loop_
_entity_poly.entity_id
_entity_poly.type
_entity_poly.pdbx_seq_one_letter_code
_entity_poly.pdbx_strand_id
1 'polypeptide(L)'
;FYKRPVSAPASWLRTFCTSVYKESADLLAMATVALLVPVPPPTIARPPALRSRHLGFLPRSCELGSSRVTAAMSSSDPSLATEAPQAAVTSERKLSPDLQEQLAKPYLARAMAAVDPSHPEGSKGRDTKGMSVLQQHAAFFDRNGDGVIYPWETFQSLRAIGLGSPSAFGTSILLHLVLTYPTQPGWMPSPLLSIHIKNIHRGKHGSDSETYDTEGRFEPAKFDAIFSKFGKTRPNALSEDEINAMLKHNRNMYDFLGWAAANLEWKLLHKVAKDKEGFLQREIVRGAFDGSLFERLQESKKST
;
A
#
# COMPACT_ATOMS: atom_id res chain seq x y z
N PHE A 1 -20.92 22.28 51.49
CA PHE A 1 -21.34 21.42 50.36
C PHE A 1 -20.20 21.29 49.36
N TYR A 2 -19.38 20.24 49.48
CA TYR A 2 -18.34 19.89 48.51
C TYR A 2 -18.66 18.49 47.98
N LYS A 3 -19.07 18.36 46.71
CA LYS A 3 -19.20 17.07 46.03
C LYS A 3 -17.86 16.75 45.36
N ARG A 4 -17.29 15.59 45.69
CA ARG A 4 -16.11 15.01 45.01
C ARG A 4 -16.44 14.64 43.56
N PRO A 5 -15.48 14.70 42.62
CA PRO A 5 -15.65 14.17 41.29
C PRO A 5 -15.60 12.63 41.28
N VAL A 6 -16.47 12.03 40.47
CA VAL A 6 -16.56 10.59 40.23
C VAL A 6 -15.36 10.16 39.37
N SER A 7 -14.57 9.21 39.87
CA SER A 7 -13.51 8.55 39.12
C SER A 7 -14.10 7.67 38.01
N ALA A 8 -13.68 7.88 36.76
CA ALA A 8 -13.96 6.98 35.66
C ALA A 8 -13.29 5.60 35.89
N PRO A 9 -13.92 4.48 35.49
CA PRO A 9 -13.42 3.15 35.80
C PRO A 9 -12.18 2.77 34.98
N ALA A 10 -11.14 2.33 35.70
CA ALA A 10 -9.83 1.88 35.18
C ALA A 10 -9.88 0.60 34.32
N SER A 11 -11.06 0.09 33.97
CA SER A 11 -11.23 -1.11 33.14
C SER A 11 -10.91 -0.85 31.67
N TRP A 12 -11.24 0.34 31.15
CA TRP A 12 -11.01 0.68 29.74
C TRP A 12 -9.53 0.88 29.39
N LEU A 13 -8.77 1.50 30.32
CA LEU A 13 -7.30 1.58 30.22
C LEU A 13 -6.67 0.20 30.21
N ARG A 14 -7.20 -0.77 30.98
CA ARG A 14 -6.71 -2.15 30.95
C ARG A 14 -7.02 -2.87 29.64
N THR A 15 -8.22 -2.72 29.08
CA THR A 15 -8.58 -3.36 27.80
C THR A 15 -7.88 -2.73 26.60
N PHE A 16 -7.70 -1.41 26.60
CA PHE A 16 -6.91 -0.69 25.59
C PHE A 16 -5.43 -1.03 25.73
N CYS A 17 -4.87 -1.01 26.95
CA CYS A 17 -3.51 -1.47 27.18
C CYS A 17 -3.35 -2.94 26.82
N THR A 18 -4.27 -3.87 27.10
CA THR A 18 -4.05 -5.29 26.71
C THR A 18 -4.20 -5.53 25.22
N SER A 19 -5.07 -4.81 24.50
CA SER A 19 -5.18 -4.93 23.03
C SER A 19 -3.97 -4.31 22.33
N VAL A 20 -3.61 -3.07 22.72
CA VAL A 20 -2.43 -2.39 22.21
C VAL A 20 -1.17 -3.11 22.66
N TYR A 21 -1.08 -3.65 23.89
CA TYR A 21 0.07 -4.42 24.38
C TYR A 21 0.16 -5.80 23.75
N LYS A 22 -0.94 -6.44 23.33
CA LYS A 22 -0.87 -7.72 22.61
C LYS A 22 -0.43 -7.51 21.16
N GLU A 23 -0.94 -6.50 20.47
CA GLU A 23 -0.50 -6.13 19.12
C GLU A 23 0.89 -5.47 19.12
N SER A 24 1.20 -4.64 20.12
CA SER A 24 2.52 -4.00 20.27
C SER A 24 3.56 -4.90 20.91
N ALA A 25 3.24 -5.92 21.71
CA ALA A 25 4.26 -6.87 22.14
C ALA A 25 4.75 -7.71 20.97
N ASP A 26 3.87 -8.07 20.02
CA ASP A 26 4.27 -8.73 18.78
C ASP A 26 5.06 -7.77 17.87
N LEU A 27 4.66 -6.50 17.75
CA LEU A 27 5.38 -5.49 16.97
C LEU A 27 6.71 -5.05 17.61
N LEU A 28 6.79 -4.94 18.93
CA LEU A 28 7.97 -4.54 19.70
C LEU A 28 8.94 -5.71 19.79
N ALA A 29 8.48 -6.96 19.93
CA ALA A 29 9.32 -8.14 19.81
C ALA A 29 9.95 -8.24 18.41
N MET A 30 9.18 -7.94 17.34
CA MET A 30 9.71 -7.90 15.97
C MET A 30 10.66 -6.70 15.72
N ALA A 31 10.38 -5.53 16.28
CA ALA A 31 11.27 -4.36 16.21
C ALA A 31 12.57 -4.58 17.01
N THR A 32 12.54 -5.33 18.11
CA THR A 32 13.72 -5.68 18.91
C THR A 32 14.66 -6.63 18.14
N VAL A 33 14.12 -7.52 17.30
CA VAL A 33 14.92 -8.37 16.41
C VAL A 33 15.57 -7.55 15.28
N ALA A 34 14.87 -6.54 14.75
CA ALA A 34 15.38 -5.67 13.68
C ALA A 34 16.52 -4.74 14.13
N LEU A 35 16.55 -4.30 15.40
CA LEU A 35 17.59 -3.44 15.96
C LEU A 35 18.89 -4.18 16.33
N LEU A 36 18.91 -5.52 16.30
CA LEU A 36 20.07 -6.34 16.66
C LEU A 36 20.85 -6.91 15.46
N VAL A 37 20.43 -6.60 14.22
CA VAL A 37 21.17 -7.02 13.02
C VAL A 37 22.07 -5.88 12.55
N PRO A 38 23.39 -5.93 12.78
CA PRO A 38 24.29 -4.93 12.23
C PRO A 38 24.30 -5.04 10.70
N VAL A 39 23.93 -3.96 10.02
CA VAL A 39 24.11 -3.82 8.57
C VAL A 39 25.61 -3.51 8.33
N PRO A 40 26.39 -4.40 7.70
CA PRO A 40 27.78 -4.09 7.40
C PRO A 40 27.84 -3.02 6.28
N PRO A 41 28.87 -2.15 6.27
CA PRO A 41 29.04 -1.17 5.21
C PRO A 41 29.28 -1.87 3.86
N PRO A 42 28.90 -1.24 2.73
CA PRO A 42 29.03 -1.86 1.41
C PRO A 42 30.51 -1.99 1.02
N THR A 43 30.99 -3.22 0.89
CA THR A 43 32.32 -3.52 0.34
C THR A 43 32.26 -3.40 -1.19
N ILE A 44 32.97 -2.43 -1.75
CA ILE A 44 33.14 -2.29 -3.21
C ILE A 44 34.07 -3.42 -3.69
N ALA A 45 33.48 -4.49 -4.22
CA ALA A 45 34.23 -5.52 -4.93
C ALA A 45 34.44 -5.08 -6.40
N ARG A 46 35.70 -5.02 -6.84
CA ARG A 46 36.05 -4.85 -8.26
C ARG A 46 35.63 -6.11 -9.05
N PRO A 47 35.03 -5.98 -10.25
CA PRO A 47 34.70 -7.13 -11.08
C PRO A 47 35.98 -7.73 -11.70
N PRO A 48 36.09 -9.06 -11.85
CA PRO A 48 37.17 -9.67 -12.62
C PRO A 48 36.92 -9.49 -14.12
N ALA A 49 38.01 -9.34 -14.89
CA ALA A 49 37.98 -9.18 -16.33
C ALA A 49 37.43 -10.43 -17.04
N LEU A 50 36.36 -10.25 -17.83
CA LEU A 50 35.76 -11.29 -18.68
C LEU A 50 36.65 -11.54 -19.90
N ARG A 51 37.20 -12.76 -19.99
CA ARG A 51 37.91 -13.27 -21.17
C ARG A 51 36.90 -13.96 -22.08
N SER A 52 36.63 -13.38 -23.24
CA SER A 52 35.73 -13.94 -24.26
C SER A 52 36.20 -15.31 -24.74
N ARG A 53 35.34 -16.33 -24.65
CA ARG A 53 35.49 -17.60 -25.38
C ARG A 53 34.29 -17.73 -26.31
N HIS A 54 34.56 -17.67 -27.62
CA HIS A 54 33.62 -18.05 -28.66
C HIS A 54 33.33 -19.56 -28.56
N LEU A 55 32.06 -19.92 -28.37
CA LEU A 55 31.54 -21.27 -28.56
C LEU A 55 30.74 -21.31 -29.86
N GLY A 56 31.16 -22.19 -30.77
CA GLY A 56 30.58 -22.37 -32.10
C GLY A 56 29.17 -22.97 -32.04
N PHE A 57 28.34 -22.52 -32.98
CA PHE A 57 27.01 -23.04 -33.27
C PHE A 57 27.12 -24.37 -34.04
N LEU A 58 26.35 -25.38 -33.63
CA LEU A 58 25.97 -26.51 -34.48
C LEU A 58 24.44 -26.63 -34.52
N PRO A 59 23.82 -26.85 -35.70
CA PRO A 59 22.38 -26.91 -35.81
C PRO A 59 21.85 -28.28 -35.37
N ARG A 60 20.74 -28.30 -34.65
CA ARG A 60 20.01 -29.52 -34.28
C ARG A 60 18.71 -29.57 -35.07
N SER A 61 18.57 -30.60 -35.89
CA SER A 61 17.41 -30.88 -36.73
C SER A 61 16.16 -31.17 -35.90
N CYS A 62 15.01 -30.61 -36.30
CA CYS A 62 13.69 -30.93 -35.76
C CYS A 62 13.12 -32.18 -36.43
N GLU A 63 12.64 -33.14 -35.63
CA GLU A 63 11.68 -34.15 -36.10
C GLU A 63 10.30 -33.89 -35.49
N LEU A 64 9.29 -33.94 -36.38
CA LEU A 64 7.90 -33.56 -36.14
C LEU A 64 7.09 -34.80 -35.75
N GLY A 65 6.80 -34.97 -34.46
CA GLY A 65 5.88 -36.00 -33.96
C GLY A 65 4.44 -35.47 -33.92
N SER A 66 3.61 -35.90 -34.86
CA SER A 66 2.18 -35.60 -34.94
C SER A 66 1.37 -36.43 -33.94
N SER A 67 0.67 -35.76 -33.02
CA SER A 67 -0.53 -36.30 -32.37
C SER A 67 -1.61 -35.23 -32.31
N ARG A 68 -2.66 -35.43 -33.14
CA ARG A 68 -3.91 -34.66 -33.13
C ARG A 68 -4.65 -34.94 -31.83
N VAL A 69 -4.80 -33.91 -31.00
CA VAL A 69 -5.90 -33.81 -30.02
C VAL A 69 -6.84 -32.74 -30.53
N THR A 70 -8.03 -33.14 -30.95
CA THR A 70 -9.12 -32.22 -31.32
C THR A 70 -9.71 -31.63 -30.05
N ALA A 71 -9.24 -30.44 -29.67
CA ALA A 71 -9.91 -29.54 -28.75
C ALA A 71 -10.47 -28.36 -29.55
N ALA A 72 -11.77 -28.08 -29.37
CA ALA A 72 -12.44 -26.95 -29.98
C ALA A 72 -11.71 -25.65 -29.60
N MET A 73 -11.21 -24.93 -30.61
CA MET A 73 -10.42 -23.72 -30.46
C MET A 73 -11.30 -22.52 -30.09
N SER A 74 -11.30 -22.16 -28.81
CA SER A 74 -10.94 -20.79 -28.47
C SER A 74 -9.42 -20.84 -28.29
N SER A 75 -8.67 -20.48 -29.33
CA SER A 75 -7.20 -20.45 -29.28
C SER A 75 -6.75 -19.28 -28.41
N SER A 76 -6.81 -19.42 -27.10
CA SER A 76 -6.06 -18.55 -26.21
C SER A 76 -4.58 -18.93 -26.36
N ASP A 77 -3.78 -17.98 -26.83
CA ASP A 77 -2.33 -18.09 -26.83
C ASP A 77 -1.86 -18.50 -25.41
N PRO A 78 -1.20 -19.66 -25.23
CA PRO A 78 -0.77 -20.13 -23.91
C PRO A 78 0.13 -19.14 -23.17
N SER A 79 0.82 -18.24 -23.90
CA SER A 79 1.64 -17.18 -23.28
C SER A 79 0.81 -16.14 -22.52
N LEU A 80 -0.50 -16.07 -22.76
CA LEU A 80 -1.45 -15.19 -22.07
C LEU A 80 -2.17 -15.86 -20.91
N ALA A 81 -1.87 -17.13 -20.59
CA ALA A 81 -2.50 -17.84 -19.49
C ALA A 81 -2.14 -17.21 -18.14
N THR A 82 -3.15 -16.79 -17.37
CA THR A 82 -2.98 -16.20 -16.03
C THR A 82 -3.10 -17.23 -14.91
N GLU A 83 -3.53 -18.45 -15.21
CA GLU A 83 -3.70 -19.56 -14.27
C GLU A 83 -2.69 -20.68 -14.61
N ALA A 84 -1.96 -21.16 -13.59
CA ALA A 84 -0.99 -22.24 -13.70
C ALA A 84 -1.49 -23.49 -12.96
N PRO A 85 -1.68 -24.65 -13.63
CA PRO A 85 -2.27 -25.85 -13.01
C PRO A 85 -1.54 -26.39 -11.78
N GLN A 86 -0.22 -26.20 -11.70
CA GLN A 86 0.60 -26.65 -10.57
C GLN A 86 0.67 -25.62 -9.42
N ALA A 87 0.02 -24.46 -9.57
CA ALA A 87 -0.02 -23.41 -8.57
C ALA A 87 -1.46 -22.93 -8.38
N ALA A 88 -2.23 -23.68 -7.58
CA ALA A 88 -3.65 -23.40 -7.29
C ALA A 88 -3.93 -21.95 -6.89
N VAL A 89 -2.96 -21.31 -6.22
CA VAL A 89 -3.03 -19.92 -5.80
C VAL A 89 -3.23 -18.90 -6.96
N THR A 90 -2.93 -19.30 -8.21
CA THR A 90 -3.13 -18.48 -9.41
C THR A 90 -4.57 -18.52 -9.92
N SER A 91 -5.29 -19.64 -9.75
CA SER A 91 -6.72 -19.76 -10.10
C SER A 91 -7.65 -19.24 -9.00
N GLU A 92 -7.21 -19.27 -7.74
CA GLU A 92 -7.93 -18.63 -6.63
C GLU A 92 -7.90 -17.09 -6.74
N ARG A 93 -6.76 -16.53 -7.15
CA ARG A 93 -6.50 -15.08 -7.21
C ARG A 93 -6.48 -14.57 -8.65
N LYS A 94 -7.65 -14.64 -9.27
CA LYS A 94 -7.87 -14.26 -10.67
C LYS A 94 -7.55 -12.79 -10.95
N LEU A 95 -6.85 -12.56 -12.05
CA LEU A 95 -6.69 -11.24 -12.66
C LEU A 95 -7.89 -10.95 -13.57
N SER A 96 -8.08 -9.68 -13.93
CA SER A 96 -9.03 -9.25 -14.95
C SER A 96 -8.33 -9.27 -16.32
N PRO A 97 -8.51 -10.32 -17.16
CA PRO A 97 -7.81 -10.40 -18.45
C PRO A 97 -8.21 -9.26 -19.40
N ASP A 98 -9.45 -8.79 -19.29
CA ASP A 98 -10.06 -7.83 -20.22
C ASP A 98 -9.98 -6.37 -19.72
N LEU A 99 -9.13 -6.08 -18.72
CA LEU A 99 -9.00 -4.72 -18.16
C LEU A 99 -8.63 -3.68 -19.23
N GLN A 100 -7.85 -4.10 -20.24
CA GLN A 100 -7.45 -3.25 -21.36
C GLN A 100 -8.63 -2.79 -22.22
N GLU A 101 -9.76 -3.51 -22.22
CA GLU A 101 -10.99 -3.11 -22.93
C GLU A 101 -11.69 -1.94 -22.26
N GLN A 102 -11.50 -1.79 -20.95
CA GLN A 102 -12.16 -0.77 -20.12
C GLN A 102 -11.24 0.39 -19.77
N LEU A 103 -9.92 0.17 -19.80
CA LEU A 103 -8.92 1.17 -19.44
C LEU A 103 -7.71 1.09 -20.38
N ALA A 104 -7.39 2.20 -21.03
CA ALA A 104 -6.25 2.26 -21.95
C ALA A 104 -4.93 2.02 -21.21
N LYS A 105 -4.13 1.05 -21.69
CA LYS A 105 -2.77 0.74 -21.21
C LYS A 105 -2.71 0.55 -19.68
N PRO A 106 -3.46 -0.41 -19.11
CA PRO A 106 -3.56 -0.57 -17.66
C PRO A 106 -2.25 -1.05 -17.01
N TYR A 107 -1.30 -1.53 -17.81
CA TYR A 107 0.07 -1.91 -17.40
C TYR A 107 1.03 -0.73 -17.26
N LEU A 108 0.64 0.46 -17.71
CA LEU A 108 1.49 1.65 -17.65
C LEU A 108 1.17 2.43 -16.37
N ALA A 109 2.17 2.69 -15.54
CA ALA A 109 2.01 3.53 -14.36
C ALA A 109 1.59 4.97 -14.72
N ARG A 110 0.70 5.56 -13.93
CA ARG A 110 0.20 6.93 -14.08
C ARG A 110 0.88 7.83 -13.07
N ALA A 111 1.64 8.80 -13.56
CA ALA A 111 2.38 9.69 -12.69
C ALA A 111 1.46 10.50 -11.78
N MET A 112 0.38 11.07 -12.31
CA MET A 112 -0.40 12.10 -11.62
C MET A 112 -1.87 11.76 -11.37
N ALA A 113 -2.35 10.59 -11.79
CA ALA A 113 -3.76 10.24 -11.67
C ALA A 113 -3.95 8.80 -11.19
N ALA A 114 -4.75 8.62 -10.13
CA ALA A 114 -5.22 7.32 -9.69
C ALA A 114 -6.44 6.91 -10.53
N VAL A 115 -6.20 6.22 -11.65
CA VAL A 115 -7.23 5.88 -12.65
C VAL A 115 -7.83 4.50 -12.43
N ASP A 116 -9.10 4.32 -12.80
CA ASP A 116 -9.73 3.00 -12.92
C ASP A 116 -10.83 3.03 -14.00
N PRO A 117 -11.50 1.90 -14.34
CA PRO A 117 -12.55 1.90 -15.36
C PRO A 117 -13.68 2.90 -15.13
N SER A 118 -14.01 3.23 -13.88
CA SER A 118 -15.05 4.21 -13.54
C SER A 118 -14.51 5.65 -13.52
N HIS A 119 -13.20 5.82 -13.40
CA HIS A 119 -12.47 7.08 -13.29
C HIS A 119 -11.25 7.08 -14.22
N PRO A 120 -11.43 7.08 -15.56
CA PRO A 120 -10.32 6.97 -16.51
C PRO A 120 -9.35 8.15 -16.45
N GLU A 121 -9.82 9.31 -15.99
CA GLU A 121 -9.04 10.55 -15.78
C GLU A 121 -8.65 10.76 -14.30
N GLY A 122 -8.93 9.79 -13.42
CA GLY A 122 -8.72 9.91 -11.97
C GLY A 122 -9.76 10.78 -11.28
N SER A 123 -9.36 11.44 -10.18
CA SER A 123 -10.27 12.25 -9.36
C SER A 123 -10.66 13.54 -10.09
N LYS A 124 -11.97 13.73 -10.31
CA LYS A 124 -12.52 14.88 -11.06
C LYS A 124 -12.13 16.22 -10.42
N GLY A 125 -11.64 17.15 -11.24
CA GLY A 125 -11.33 18.52 -10.82
C GLY A 125 -10.10 18.66 -9.92
N ARG A 126 -9.32 17.59 -9.73
CA ARG A 126 -8.11 17.62 -8.90
C ARG A 126 -6.98 18.34 -9.63
N ASP A 127 -6.47 19.41 -9.04
CA ASP A 127 -5.18 19.98 -9.44
C ASP A 127 -4.04 19.14 -8.84
N THR A 128 -3.29 18.47 -9.73
CA THR A 128 -2.20 17.58 -9.33
C THR A 128 -0.96 18.34 -8.90
N LYS A 129 -0.84 19.63 -9.25
CA LYS A 129 0.35 20.48 -9.02
C LYS A 129 1.66 19.85 -9.54
N GLY A 130 1.57 18.97 -10.54
CA GLY A 130 2.73 18.23 -11.07
C GLY A 130 3.28 17.16 -10.12
N MET A 131 2.57 16.80 -9.05
CA MET A 131 2.99 15.81 -8.06
C MET A 131 2.68 14.38 -8.52
N SER A 132 3.54 13.44 -8.13
CA SER A 132 3.21 12.01 -8.27
C SER A 132 1.97 11.66 -7.44
N VAL A 133 1.27 10.57 -7.77
CA VAL A 133 0.07 10.15 -7.00
C VAL A 133 0.38 9.96 -5.51
N LEU A 134 1.52 9.34 -5.18
CA LEU A 134 1.95 9.20 -3.77
C LEU A 134 2.29 10.55 -3.12
N GLN A 135 2.86 11.50 -3.86
CA GLN A 135 3.08 12.85 -3.34
C GLN A 135 1.75 13.57 -3.08
N GLN A 136 0.74 13.40 -3.94
CA GLN A 136 -0.60 13.94 -3.71
C GLN A 136 -1.26 13.36 -2.45
N HIS A 137 -1.09 12.06 -2.20
CA HIS A 137 -1.52 11.42 -0.95
C HIS A 137 -0.86 12.08 0.27
N ALA A 138 0.47 12.24 0.24
CA ALA A 138 1.22 12.79 1.36
C ALA A 138 0.92 14.29 1.57
N ALA A 139 0.68 15.03 0.50
CA ALA A 139 0.39 16.47 0.54
C ALA A 139 -0.85 16.83 1.35
N PHE A 140 -1.79 15.91 1.57
CA PHE A 140 -2.91 16.15 2.49
C PHE A 140 -2.44 16.41 3.93
N PHE A 141 -1.35 15.77 4.34
CA PHE A 141 -0.82 15.84 5.70
C PHE A 141 0.08 17.06 5.94
N ASP A 142 0.54 17.71 4.88
CA ASP A 142 1.32 18.95 4.91
C ASP A 142 0.36 20.14 5.05
N ARG A 143 0.21 20.64 6.28
CA ARG A 143 -0.84 21.61 6.64
C ARG A 143 -0.42 23.04 6.33
N ASN A 144 0.87 23.32 6.33
CA ASN A 144 1.41 24.63 6.01
C ASN A 144 1.85 24.76 4.53
N GLY A 145 1.98 23.65 3.80
CA GLY A 145 2.29 23.62 2.38
C GLY A 145 3.77 23.81 2.06
N ASP A 146 4.67 23.57 3.01
CA ASP A 146 6.12 23.78 2.84
C ASP A 146 6.87 22.55 2.27
N GLY A 147 6.15 21.44 2.04
CA GLY A 147 6.68 20.18 1.54
C GLY A 147 7.30 19.27 2.61
N VAL A 148 7.17 19.64 3.89
CA VAL A 148 7.69 18.93 5.05
C VAL A 148 6.57 18.70 6.06
N ILE A 149 6.29 17.44 6.35
CA ILE A 149 5.26 17.06 7.31
C ILE A 149 5.92 16.82 8.66
N TYR A 150 5.39 17.46 9.69
CA TYR A 150 5.79 17.23 11.08
C TYR A 150 4.73 16.44 11.87
N PRO A 151 5.10 15.83 13.03
CA PRO A 151 4.16 15.00 13.78
C PRO A 151 2.87 15.72 14.16
N TRP A 152 2.93 17.01 14.52
CA TRP A 152 1.71 17.75 14.87
C TRP A 152 0.75 17.95 13.68
N GLU A 153 1.26 18.01 12.45
CA GLU A 153 0.45 18.14 11.23
C GLU A 153 -0.22 16.81 10.89
N THR A 154 0.52 15.70 10.99
CA THR A 154 -0.05 14.36 10.86
C THR A 154 -1.13 14.12 11.90
N PHE A 155 -0.90 14.49 13.16
CA PHE A 155 -1.92 14.44 14.21
C PHE A 155 -3.18 15.22 13.83
N GLN A 156 -3.04 16.48 13.42
CA GLN A 156 -4.16 17.33 13.02
C GLN A 156 -4.94 16.74 11.83
N SER A 157 -4.22 16.21 10.83
CA SER A 157 -4.80 15.60 9.64
C SER A 157 -5.57 14.32 9.96
N LEU A 158 -5.01 13.46 10.81
CA LEU A 158 -5.68 12.24 11.28
C LEU A 158 -6.95 12.57 12.09
N ARG A 159 -6.91 13.62 12.91
CA ARG A 159 -8.10 14.15 13.60
C ARG A 159 -9.15 14.64 12.61
N ALA A 160 -8.72 15.37 11.58
CA ALA A 160 -9.60 15.95 10.57
C ALA A 160 -10.36 14.89 9.76
N ILE A 161 -9.76 13.73 9.49
CA ILE A 161 -10.43 12.62 8.79
C ILE A 161 -11.23 11.70 9.71
N GLY A 162 -11.33 12.02 11.01
CA GLY A 162 -12.23 11.33 11.96
C GLY A 162 -11.57 10.36 12.94
N LEU A 163 -10.23 10.31 13.03
CA LEU A 163 -9.54 9.47 14.00
C LEU A 163 -9.59 10.11 15.41
N GLY A 164 -9.85 9.32 16.46
CA GLY A 164 -9.89 9.78 17.86
C GLY A 164 -8.52 10.29 18.36
N SER A 165 -8.49 11.17 19.37
CA SER A 165 -7.23 11.81 19.83
C SER A 165 -6.13 10.84 20.24
N PRO A 166 -6.37 9.78 21.06
CA PRO A 166 -5.31 8.84 21.41
C PRO A 166 -4.77 8.08 20.19
N SER A 167 -5.66 7.63 19.30
CA SER A 167 -5.27 6.94 18.06
C SER A 167 -4.51 7.85 17.10
N ALA A 168 -4.95 9.10 16.92
CA ALA A 168 -4.27 10.07 16.06
C ALA A 168 -2.86 10.37 16.56
N PHE A 169 -2.69 10.52 17.88
CA PHE A 169 -1.38 10.74 18.48
C PHE A 169 -0.46 9.53 18.26
N GLY A 170 -0.92 8.32 18.59
CA GLY A 170 -0.12 7.10 18.43
C GLY A 170 0.28 6.84 16.98
N THR A 171 -0.67 6.91 16.04
CA THR A 171 -0.40 6.73 14.61
C THR A 171 0.56 7.81 14.09
N SER A 172 0.39 9.05 14.52
CA SER A 172 1.30 10.13 14.11
C SER A 172 2.74 9.86 14.54
N ILE A 173 2.98 9.46 15.78
CA ILE A 173 4.35 9.15 16.22
C ILE A 173 4.92 7.97 15.41
N LEU A 174 4.14 6.91 15.22
CA LEU A 174 4.58 5.72 14.49
C LEU A 174 4.97 6.02 13.04
N LEU A 175 4.14 6.75 12.30
CA LEU A 175 4.44 7.13 10.91
C LEU A 175 5.75 7.92 10.82
N HIS A 176 5.96 8.86 11.73
CA HIS A 176 7.16 9.68 11.74
C HIS A 176 8.41 8.90 12.18
N LEU A 177 8.31 7.93 13.10
CA LEU A 177 9.43 7.05 13.45
C LEU A 177 9.89 6.21 12.25
N VAL A 178 8.97 5.76 11.39
CA VAL A 178 9.29 4.89 10.24
C VAL A 178 9.70 5.69 9.00
N LEU A 179 9.04 6.82 8.73
CA LEU A 179 9.19 7.56 7.47
C LEU A 179 10.18 8.72 7.52
N THR A 180 10.60 9.18 8.72
CA THR A 180 11.58 10.28 8.82
C THR A 180 12.86 9.90 8.08
N TYR A 181 13.56 8.84 8.51
CA TYR A 181 14.88 8.51 7.96
C TYR A 181 14.87 8.23 6.45
N PRO A 182 13.97 7.41 5.88
CA PRO A 182 13.94 7.15 4.44
C PRO A 182 13.69 8.39 3.59
N THR A 183 12.92 9.35 4.09
CA THR A 183 12.55 10.55 3.33
C THR A 183 13.52 11.71 3.53
N GLN A 184 14.49 11.60 4.43
CA GLN A 184 15.44 12.68 4.66
C GLN A 184 16.32 12.98 3.44
N PRO A 185 16.65 14.27 3.21
CA PRO A 185 17.56 14.66 2.13
C PRO A 185 19.02 14.31 2.42
N GLY A 186 19.38 14.10 3.69
CA GLY A 186 20.73 13.80 4.14
C GLY A 186 20.78 12.63 5.12
N TRP A 187 21.97 12.32 5.60
CA TRP A 187 22.22 11.20 6.52
C TRP A 187 21.97 11.55 7.99
N MET A 188 21.95 12.83 8.34
CA MET A 188 21.83 13.30 9.72
C MET A 188 20.36 13.27 10.16
N PRO A 189 20.00 12.52 11.21
CA PRO A 189 18.62 12.39 11.64
C PRO A 189 18.03 13.74 12.07
N SER A 190 16.81 14.06 11.60
CA SER A 190 16.07 15.24 12.09
C SER A 190 15.55 14.97 13.49
N PRO A 191 15.90 15.78 14.50
CA PRO A 191 15.37 15.63 15.86
C PRO A 191 13.85 15.92 15.92
N LEU A 192 13.31 16.58 14.90
CA LEU A 192 11.88 16.91 14.81
C LEU A 192 11.05 15.84 14.09
N LEU A 193 11.67 14.72 13.70
CA LEU A 193 11.03 13.61 13.00
C LEU A 193 10.27 14.07 11.75
N SER A 194 10.92 14.82 10.85
CA SER A 194 10.27 15.37 9.66
C SER A 194 10.15 14.35 8.51
N ILE A 195 9.00 14.32 7.84
CA ILE A 195 8.77 13.55 6.60
C ILE A 195 8.84 14.52 5.42
N HIS A 196 9.64 14.23 4.40
CA HIS A 196 9.79 15.12 3.24
C HIS A 196 9.03 14.56 2.03
N ILE A 197 8.02 15.30 1.56
CA ILE A 197 7.15 14.87 0.44
C ILE A 197 7.96 14.63 -0.84
N LYS A 198 9.00 15.43 -1.10
CA LYS A 198 9.88 15.24 -2.26
C LYS A 198 10.44 13.81 -2.37
N ASN A 199 10.71 13.16 -1.23
CA ASN A 199 11.35 11.86 -1.15
C ASN A 199 10.39 10.75 -0.69
N ILE A 200 9.08 11.00 -0.63
CA ILE A 200 8.11 10.06 -0.04
C ILE A 200 8.06 8.69 -0.74
N HIS A 201 8.42 8.62 -2.02
CA HIS A 201 8.55 7.37 -2.78
C HIS A 201 9.52 6.38 -2.13
N ARG A 202 10.51 6.86 -1.36
CA ARG A 202 11.43 6.02 -0.58
C ARG A 202 10.79 5.36 0.65
N GLY A 203 9.58 5.77 1.03
CA GLY A 203 8.80 5.20 2.12
C GLY A 203 8.02 3.94 1.75
N LYS A 204 8.04 3.54 0.46
CA LYS A 204 7.42 2.30 -0.02
C LYS A 204 8.05 1.07 0.67
N HIS A 205 7.22 0.11 1.07
CA HIS A 205 7.66 -1.17 1.65
C HIS A 205 7.23 -2.37 0.79
N GLY A 206 7.83 -3.54 1.03
CA GLY A 206 7.68 -4.69 0.14
C GLY A 206 6.29 -5.33 0.17
N SER A 207 5.59 -5.27 1.29
CA SER A 207 4.33 -5.98 1.53
C SER A 207 3.08 -5.11 1.35
N ASP A 208 3.20 -4.03 0.59
CA ASP A 208 2.07 -3.15 0.27
C ASP A 208 1.14 -3.77 -0.80
N SER A 209 0.24 -2.97 -1.38
CA SER A 209 -0.63 -3.41 -2.48
C SER A 209 0.04 -3.40 -3.86
N GLU A 210 1.30 -2.94 -3.93
CA GLU A 210 2.04 -2.65 -5.16
C GLU A 210 1.33 -1.67 -6.11
N THR A 211 0.31 -0.95 -5.62
CA THR A 211 -0.43 0.04 -6.41
C THR A 211 0.37 1.31 -6.65
N TYR A 212 1.35 1.60 -5.79
CA TYR A 212 2.43 2.51 -6.15
C TYR A 212 3.60 1.71 -6.70
N ASP A 213 4.19 2.20 -7.79
CA ASP A 213 5.54 1.76 -8.17
C ASP A 213 6.62 2.43 -7.29
N THR A 214 7.88 2.11 -7.55
CA THR A 214 9.04 2.61 -6.79
C THR A 214 9.22 4.14 -6.90
N GLU A 215 8.67 4.76 -7.94
CA GLU A 215 8.70 6.21 -8.17
C GLU A 215 7.46 6.93 -7.59
N GLY A 216 6.51 6.19 -7.00
CA GLY A 216 5.27 6.73 -6.42
C GLY A 216 4.19 7.04 -7.46
N ARG A 217 4.30 6.47 -8.66
CA ARG A 217 3.26 6.50 -9.70
C ARG A 217 2.23 5.41 -9.43
N PHE A 218 1.01 5.61 -9.90
CA PHE A 218 -0.10 4.69 -9.66
C PHE A 218 -0.18 3.61 -10.75
N GLU A 219 -0.24 2.34 -10.37
CA GLU A 219 -0.29 1.18 -11.26
C GLU A 219 -1.71 0.62 -11.39
N PRO A 220 -2.45 0.93 -12.48
CA PRO A 220 -3.88 0.60 -12.57
C PRO A 220 -4.17 -0.89 -12.54
N ALA A 221 -3.34 -1.71 -13.17
CA ALA A 221 -3.48 -3.17 -13.13
C ALA A 221 -3.30 -3.75 -11.71
N LYS A 222 -2.40 -3.15 -10.89
CA LYS A 222 -2.20 -3.57 -9.49
C LYS A 222 -3.36 -3.14 -8.62
N PHE A 223 -3.90 -1.93 -8.85
CA PHE A 223 -5.11 -1.47 -8.18
C PHE A 223 -6.32 -2.35 -8.50
N ASP A 224 -6.55 -2.68 -9.78
CA ASP A 224 -7.65 -3.55 -10.18
C ASP A 224 -7.54 -4.95 -9.57
N ALA A 225 -6.31 -5.47 -9.49
CA ALA A 225 -6.01 -6.76 -8.89
C ALA A 225 -6.39 -6.85 -7.40
N ILE A 226 -6.50 -5.74 -6.68
CA ILE A 226 -7.04 -5.75 -5.31
C ILE A 226 -8.46 -6.32 -5.30
N PHE A 227 -9.31 -5.84 -6.21
CA PHE A 227 -10.73 -6.21 -6.26
C PHE A 227 -10.96 -7.52 -6.99
N SER A 228 -10.27 -7.77 -8.12
CA SER A 228 -10.43 -9.02 -8.85
C SER A 228 -10.00 -10.24 -8.00
N LYS A 229 -8.95 -10.08 -7.17
CA LYS A 229 -8.44 -11.14 -6.30
C LYS A 229 -9.23 -11.27 -5.00
N PHE A 230 -9.61 -10.17 -4.35
CA PHE A 230 -10.13 -10.20 -2.99
C PHE A 230 -11.58 -9.75 -2.83
N GLY A 231 -12.16 -8.97 -3.75
CA GLY A 231 -13.57 -8.52 -3.72
C GLY A 231 -14.55 -9.61 -4.14
N LYS A 232 -14.56 -10.75 -3.44
CA LYS A 232 -15.37 -11.92 -3.79
C LYS A 232 -16.84 -11.77 -3.37
N THR A 233 -17.09 -11.04 -2.30
CA THR A 233 -18.43 -10.78 -1.78
C THR A 233 -19.13 -9.72 -2.62
N ARG A 234 -18.40 -8.67 -3.03
CA ARG A 234 -18.89 -7.60 -3.91
C ARG A 234 -17.77 -7.19 -4.88
N PRO A 235 -18.00 -7.21 -6.21
CA PRO A 235 -16.94 -6.97 -7.20
C PRO A 235 -16.15 -5.66 -7.04
N ASN A 236 -16.75 -4.61 -6.46
CA ASN A 236 -16.14 -3.29 -6.29
C ASN A 236 -16.08 -2.84 -4.82
N ALA A 237 -16.03 -3.78 -3.88
CA ALA A 237 -15.84 -3.44 -2.48
C ALA A 237 -15.14 -4.56 -1.70
N LEU A 238 -14.53 -4.21 -0.58
CA LEU A 238 -13.85 -5.17 0.30
C LEU A 238 -14.51 -5.18 1.68
N SER A 239 -14.86 -6.36 2.15
CA SER A 239 -15.15 -6.61 3.57
C SER A 239 -13.86 -6.61 4.40
N GLU A 240 -13.99 -6.56 5.73
CA GLU A 240 -12.83 -6.65 6.63
C GLU A 240 -12.06 -7.97 6.47
N ASP A 241 -12.77 -9.08 6.25
CA ASP A 241 -12.16 -10.40 6.05
C ASP A 241 -11.39 -10.49 4.74
N GLU A 242 -11.88 -9.86 3.68
CA GLU A 242 -11.19 -9.78 2.39
C GLU A 242 -9.94 -8.89 2.48
N ILE A 243 -9.99 -7.80 3.26
CA ILE A 243 -8.81 -6.99 3.59
C ILE A 243 -7.79 -7.84 4.38
N ASN A 244 -8.24 -8.58 5.40
CA ASN A 244 -7.37 -9.47 6.18
C ASN A 244 -6.72 -10.55 5.31
N ALA A 245 -7.48 -11.13 4.37
CA ALA A 245 -6.96 -12.06 3.40
C ALA A 245 -5.88 -11.38 2.56
N MET A 246 -6.17 -10.25 1.90
CA MET A 246 -5.20 -9.51 1.10
C MET A 246 -3.90 -9.21 1.86
N LEU A 247 -4.00 -8.70 3.08
CA LEU A 247 -2.85 -8.37 3.93
C LEU A 247 -1.97 -9.57 4.28
N LYS A 248 -2.55 -10.77 4.42
CA LYS A 248 -1.79 -12.01 4.62
C LYS A 248 -1.10 -12.45 3.33
N HIS A 249 -1.76 -12.28 2.18
CA HIS A 249 -1.26 -12.71 0.88
C HIS A 249 -0.15 -11.81 0.32
N ASN A 250 -0.16 -10.52 0.64
CA ASN A 250 0.83 -9.56 0.15
C ASN A 250 2.13 -9.57 0.96
N ARG A 251 2.26 -10.43 1.99
CA ARG A 251 3.46 -10.49 2.82
C ARG A 251 4.67 -10.96 2.03
N ASN A 252 5.66 -10.09 1.89
CA ASN A 252 6.98 -10.47 1.40
C ASN A 252 7.81 -11.10 2.53
N MET A 253 8.64 -12.09 2.16
CA MET A 253 9.51 -12.78 3.10
C MET A 253 10.44 -11.78 3.81
N TYR A 254 10.48 -11.85 5.14
CA TYR A 254 11.28 -10.99 6.03
C TYR A 254 10.92 -9.48 6.06
N ASP A 255 9.84 -9.06 5.42
CA ASP A 255 9.39 -7.66 5.46
C ASP A 255 8.46 -7.38 6.66
N PHE A 256 8.93 -7.69 7.88
CA PHE A 256 8.11 -7.59 9.10
C PHE A 256 7.58 -6.17 9.36
N LEU A 257 8.39 -5.15 9.05
CA LEU A 257 7.98 -3.75 9.16
C LEU A 257 6.90 -3.41 8.12
N GLY A 258 7.03 -3.89 6.88
CA GLY A 258 6.00 -3.73 5.86
C GLY A 258 4.70 -4.48 6.18
N TRP A 259 4.78 -5.64 6.86
CA TRP A 259 3.57 -6.35 7.32
C TRP A 259 2.79 -5.51 8.32
N ALA A 260 3.49 -4.91 9.28
CA ALA A 260 2.92 -4.03 10.28
C ALA A 260 2.32 -2.77 9.66
N ALA A 261 3.07 -2.11 8.77
CA ALA A 261 2.64 -0.91 8.06
C ALA A 261 1.39 -1.16 7.23
N ALA A 262 1.38 -2.21 6.38
CA ALA A 262 0.21 -2.57 5.59
C ALA A 262 -1.02 -2.83 6.45
N ASN A 263 -0.87 -3.56 7.58
CA ASN A 263 -1.99 -3.80 8.49
C ASN A 263 -2.54 -2.48 9.06
N LEU A 264 -1.66 -1.59 9.52
CA LEU A 264 -2.06 -0.30 10.07
C LEU A 264 -2.81 0.55 9.02
N GLU A 265 -2.23 0.71 7.83
CA GLU A 265 -2.78 1.52 6.74
C GLU A 265 -4.18 1.06 6.34
N TRP A 266 -4.35 -0.22 6.03
CA TRP A 266 -5.63 -0.77 5.56
C TRP A 266 -6.70 -0.81 6.67
N LYS A 267 -6.32 -1.09 7.92
CA LYS A 267 -7.25 -1.07 9.05
C LYS A 267 -7.69 0.34 9.41
N LEU A 268 -6.79 1.32 9.36
CA LEU A 268 -7.15 2.73 9.53
C LEU A 268 -8.10 3.18 8.43
N LEU A 269 -7.80 2.86 7.17
CA LEU A 269 -8.66 3.19 6.04
C LEU A 269 -10.06 2.59 6.19
N HIS A 270 -10.16 1.29 6.50
CA HIS A 270 -11.44 0.61 6.75
C HIS A 270 -12.20 1.27 7.90
N LYS A 271 -11.52 1.58 9.01
CA LYS A 271 -12.13 2.21 10.18
C LYS A 271 -12.77 3.57 9.87
N VAL A 272 -12.10 4.41 9.06
CA VAL A 272 -12.57 5.79 8.82
C VAL A 272 -13.49 5.91 7.60
N ALA A 273 -13.44 4.95 6.67
CA ALA A 273 -14.07 5.11 5.36
C ALA A 273 -14.96 3.94 4.88
N LYS A 274 -15.16 2.89 5.70
CA LYS A 274 -16.16 1.86 5.38
C LYS A 274 -17.57 2.45 5.32
N ASP A 275 -18.42 1.86 4.50
CA ASP A 275 -19.83 2.19 4.41
C ASP A 275 -20.64 1.62 5.60
N LYS A 276 -21.95 1.88 5.59
CA LYS A 276 -22.88 1.43 6.65
C LYS A 276 -23.00 -0.09 6.74
N GLU A 277 -22.68 -0.79 5.67
CA GLU A 277 -22.73 -2.26 5.60
C GLU A 277 -21.36 -2.89 5.91
N GLY A 278 -20.36 -2.07 6.24
CA GLY A 278 -19.03 -2.51 6.65
C GLY A 278 -18.06 -2.76 5.49
N PHE A 279 -18.39 -2.33 4.27
CA PHE A 279 -17.58 -2.51 3.08
C PHE A 279 -16.77 -1.26 2.75
N LEU A 280 -15.55 -1.46 2.25
CA LEU A 280 -14.70 -0.42 1.71
C LEU A 280 -14.84 -0.39 0.18
N GLN A 281 -15.52 0.64 -0.33
CA GLN A 281 -15.85 0.76 -1.75
C GLN A 281 -14.61 1.06 -2.60
N ARG A 282 -14.58 0.58 -3.85
CA ARG A 282 -13.46 0.77 -4.79
C ARG A 282 -13.05 2.23 -4.96
N GLU A 283 -14.02 3.11 -5.16
CA GLU A 283 -13.78 4.55 -5.27
C GLU A 283 -13.18 5.16 -3.99
N ILE A 284 -13.56 4.64 -2.81
CA ILE A 284 -12.98 5.08 -1.54
C ILE A 284 -11.51 4.67 -1.47
N VAL A 285 -11.18 3.43 -1.82
CA VAL A 285 -9.79 2.96 -1.87
C VAL A 285 -8.98 3.75 -2.91
N ARG A 286 -9.53 3.97 -4.12
CA ARG A 286 -8.89 4.74 -5.18
C ARG A 286 -8.55 6.15 -4.72
N GLY A 287 -9.52 6.84 -4.12
CA GLY A 287 -9.34 8.20 -3.60
C GLY A 287 -8.36 8.28 -2.42
N ALA A 288 -8.13 7.17 -1.71
CA ALA A 288 -7.06 7.13 -0.70
C ALA A 288 -5.68 7.20 -1.36
N PHE A 289 -5.48 6.63 -2.55
CA PHE A 289 -4.19 6.66 -3.25
C PHE A 289 -3.81 8.06 -3.74
N ASP A 290 -4.73 8.92 -4.17
CA ASP A 290 -4.35 10.30 -4.58
C ASP A 290 -4.59 11.35 -3.48
N GLY A 291 -5.11 10.92 -2.31
CA GLY A 291 -5.44 11.79 -1.18
C GLY A 291 -6.81 12.48 -1.26
N SER A 292 -7.54 12.35 -2.39
CA SER A 292 -8.87 12.98 -2.56
C SER A 292 -9.92 12.45 -1.58
N LEU A 293 -9.77 11.22 -1.08
CA LEU A 293 -10.62 10.70 -0.02
C LEU A 293 -10.48 11.54 1.26
N PHE A 294 -9.26 11.92 1.63
CA PHE A 294 -9.00 12.59 2.90
C PHE A 294 -9.60 14.00 2.93
N GLU A 295 -9.55 14.69 1.79
CA GLU A 295 -10.24 15.97 1.58
C GLU A 295 -11.75 15.83 1.79
N ARG A 296 -12.39 14.84 1.14
CA ARG A 296 -13.82 14.53 1.30
C ARG A 296 -14.21 14.19 2.74
N LEU A 297 -13.39 13.38 3.42
CA LEU A 297 -13.62 13.03 4.83
C LEU A 297 -13.53 14.28 5.73
N GLN A 298 -12.52 15.11 5.53
CA GLN A 298 -12.36 16.36 6.28
C GLN A 298 -13.55 17.30 6.05
N GLU A 299 -14.00 17.47 4.82
CA GLU A 299 -15.16 18.31 4.48
C GLU A 299 -16.44 17.80 5.16
N SER A 300 -16.71 16.49 5.06
CA SER A 300 -17.85 15.87 5.72
C SER A 300 -17.82 16.05 7.24
N LYS A 301 -16.63 16.06 7.85
CA LYS A 301 -16.47 16.30 9.30
C LYS A 301 -16.61 17.76 9.70
N LYS A 302 -16.31 18.70 8.80
CA LYS A 302 -16.56 20.13 9.04
C LYS A 302 -18.05 20.48 8.93
N SER A 303 -18.81 19.73 8.14
CA SER A 303 -20.26 19.95 7.96
C SER A 303 -21.14 19.23 8.98
N THR A 304 -20.56 18.48 9.93
CA THR A 304 -21.27 17.75 11.00
C THR A 304 -21.01 18.41 12.34
#